data_AF-A0A402DS64-F1
#
_entry.id   AF-A0A402DS64-F1
#
_cell.length_a   1.000
_cell.length_b   1.000
_cell.length_c   1.000
_cell.angle_alpha   90.00
_cell.angle_beta   90.00
_cell.angle_gamma   90.00
#
_symmetry.space_group_name_H-M   'P 1'
#
loop_
_entity.id
_entity.type
_entity.pdbx_description
1 polymer ?
#
loop_
_entity_poly.entity_id
_entity_poly.type
_entity_poly.pdbx_seq_one_letter_code
_entity_poly.pdbx_strand_id
1 'polypeptide(L)'
;MATALVGTLVVLGACAETSPRPETTGSPLGPYRELAYGTAGEQADRTVALQRRYEERVATCMKDAGFEYVPVVTSPDSVVLDEDVPPPGSRAFREQFGYGLASSPWQDVAAEDVPDPNAGYRAALTPGAQAAFDEELYGTPEVDAAGITAQVGGCANAAWDDVYGVLASNPGWDRLLAEMDALQDRALDAQAARDVDRAWSQCMADRGHVGLADPAAAEESVRTLLAGAQVRAEDGLVAADAGSLADVGAAEVTLAVADLDCQEQVDLRGRKDAVLRTLEEEFVEQHRDELEAWALAEQARQE
;
A
#
# COMPACT_ATOMS: atom_id res chain seq x y z
N MET A 1 0.30 -52.22 30.33
CA MET A 1 0.22 -51.78 28.92
C MET A 1 -0.02 -50.28 28.96
N ALA A 2 1.03 -49.49 28.73
CA ALA A 2 0.97 -48.04 28.74
C ALA A 2 0.81 -47.57 27.29
N THR A 3 -0.32 -46.94 26.98
CA THR A 3 -0.63 -46.45 25.64
C THR A 3 -0.07 -45.03 25.51
N ALA A 4 0.97 -44.87 24.71
CA ALA A 4 1.55 -43.57 24.39
C ALA A 4 0.70 -42.88 23.30
N LEU A 5 0.15 -41.71 23.62
CA LEU A 5 -0.40 -40.78 22.62
C LEU A 5 0.78 -40.05 21.97
N VAL A 6 0.97 -40.25 20.67
CA VAL A 6 1.84 -39.42 19.83
C VAL A 6 1.00 -38.24 19.37
N GLY A 7 1.26 -37.06 19.94
CA GLY A 7 0.68 -35.80 19.50
C GLY A 7 1.43 -35.28 18.27
N THR A 8 0.73 -35.24 17.14
CA THR A 8 1.22 -34.58 15.91
C THR A 8 1.21 -33.07 16.13
N LEU A 9 2.40 -32.47 16.22
CA LEU A 9 2.58 -31.03 16.12
C LEU A 9 2.24 -30.60 14.69
N VAL A 10 1.09 -29.97 14.50
CA VAL A 10 0.79 -29.20 13.28
C VAL A 10 1.45 -27.84 13.48
N VAL A 11 2.55 -27.59 12.78
CA VAL A 11 3.13 -26.25 12.65
C VAL A 11 2.30 -25.51 11.60
N LEU A 12 1.32 -24.74 12.05
CA LEU A 12 0.64 -23.75 11.22
C LEU A 12 1.57 -22.54 11.14
N GLY A 13 2.30 -22.42 10.03
CA GLY A 13 2.92 -21.16 9.63
C GLY A 13 1.82 -20.21 9.19
N ALA A 14 1.40 -19.32 10.09
CA ALA A 14 0.55 -18.20 9.76
C ALA A 14 1.43 -17.13 9.09
N CYS A 15 1.45 -17.13 7.75
CA CYS A 15 1.86 -15.96 7.00
C CYS A 15 0.73 -14.93 7.15
N ALA A 16 1.00 -13.84 7.87
CA ALA A 16 0.17 -12.64 7.81
C ALA A 16 0.38 -12.02 6.43
N GLU A 17 -0.53 -12.32 5.50
CA GLU A 17 -0.58 -11.67 4.21
C GLU A 17 -0.96 -10.20 4.42
N THR A 18 0.05 -9.33 4.47
CA THR A 18 -0.02 -7.99 3.88
C THR A 18 -0.88 -8.12 2.64
N SER A 19 -1.97 -7.33 2.51
CA SER A 19 -2.85 -7.39 1.34
C SER A 19 -1.99 -7.60 0.10
N PRO A 20 -2.07 -8.77 -0.56
CA PRO A 20 -1.13 -9.08 -1.61
C PRO A 20 -1.35 -8.00 -2.66
N ARG A 21 -0.32 -7.16 -2.90
CA ARG A 21 -0.15 -6.59 -4.22
C ARG A 21 -0.27 -7.79 -5.13
N PRO A 22 -1.29 -7.87 -5.99
CA PRO A 22 -1.74 -9.14 -6.54
C PRO A 22 -0.50 -9.84 -7.06
N GLU A 23 -0.13 -10.95 -6.41
CA GLU A 23 0.89 -11.82 -6.96
C GLU A 23 0.35 -12.13 -8.33
N THR A 24 1.04 -11.64 -9.35
CA THR A 24 0.67 -11.90 -10.72
C THR A 24 1.16 -13.30 -11.00
N THR A 25 0.53 -14.29 -10.35
CA THR A 25 0.73 -15.69 -10.64
C THR A 25 0.35 -15.88 -12.11
N GLY A 26 1.35 -15.87 -12.98
CA GLY A 26 1.16 -15.92 -14.43
C GLY A 26 1.25 -14.59 -15.21
N SER A 27 1.86 -13.51 -14.68
CA SER A 27 2.29 -12.38 -15.53
C SER A 27 3.55 -12.75 -16.33
N PRO A 28 3.57 -12.53 -17.65
CA PRO A 28 4.77 -12.64 -18.49
C PRO A 28 5.94 -11.75 -18.03
N LEU A 29 5.65 -10.62 -17.38
CA LEU A 29 6.68 -9.72 -16.83
C LEU A 29 7.21 -10.17 -15.47
N GLY A 30 6.50 -11.07 -14.79
CA GLY A 30 6.84 -11.56 -13.45
C GLY A 30 8.30 -12.00 -13.31
N PRO A 31 8.82 -12.90 -14.17
CA PRO A 31 10.20 -13.38 -14.07
C PRO A 31 11.26 -12.28 -14.20
N TYR A 32 11.04 -11.26 -15.03
CA TYR A 32 11.98 -10.14 -15.19
C TYR A 32 11.94 -9.23 -13.97
N ARG A 33 10.76 -8.97 -13.40
CA ARG A 33 10.61 -8.19 -12.16
C ARG A 33 11.23 -8.92 -10.96
N GLU A 34 11.05 -10.23 -10.87
CA GLU A 34 11.66 -11.06 -9.83
C GLU A 34 13.18 -11.10 -9.98
N LEU A 35 13.71 -11.19 -11.20
CA LEU A 35 15.15 -11.06 -11.43
C LEU A 35 15.67 -9.66 -11.05
N ALA A 36 14.95 -8.61 -11.43
CA ALA A 36 15.33 -7.22 -11.18
C ALA A 36 15.32 -6.87 -9.69
N TYR A 37 14.32 -7.34 -8.94
CA TYR A 37 14.05 -6.86 -7.58
C TYR A 37 14.08 -7.95 -6.50
N GLY A 38 14.18 -9.23 -6.87
CA GLY A 38 13.98 -10.37 -5.98
C GLY A 38 12.50 -10.73 -5.78
N THR A 39 12.26 -11.84 -5.09
CA THR A 39 10.94 -12.30 -4.65
C THR A 39 10.30 -11.33 -3.66
N ALA A 40 8.98 -11.46 -3.42
CA ALA A 40 8.27 -10.65 -2.43
C ALA A 40 8.91 -10.76 -1.03
N GLY A 41 9.35 -11.97 -0.63
CA GLY A 41 10.05 -12.18 0.64
C GLY A 41 11.40 -11.47 0.69
N GLU A 42 12.21 -11.58 -0.37
CA GLU A 42 13.51 -10.89 -0.44
C GLU A 42 13.36 -9.37 -0.46
N GLN A 43 12.31 -8.84 -1.09
CA GLN A 43 11.99 -7.42 -1.08
C GLN A 43 11.57 -6.94 0.31
N ALA A 44 10.78 -7.72 1.04
CA ALA A 44 10.40 -7.41 2.42
C ALA A 44 11.63 -7.39 3.34
N ASP A 45 12.47 -8.42 3.25
CA ASP A 45 13.74 -8.49 4.00
C ASP A 45 14.66 -7.32 3.67
N ARG A 46 14.77 -6.94 2.39
CA ARG A 46 15.57 -5.79 1.96
C ARG A 46 15.02 -4.48 2.52
N THR A 47 13.70 -4.31 2.53
CA THR A 47 13.06 -3.10 3.08
C THR A 47 13.40 -2.94 4.56
N VAL A 48 13.28 -4.00 5.35
CA VAL A 48 13.66 -4.01 6.77
C VAL A 48 15.16 -3.73 6.94
N ALA A 49 16.00 -4.31 6.09
CA ALA A 49 17.45 -4.09 6.14
C ALA A 49 17.84 -2.65 5.79
N LEU A 50 17.20 -2.02 4.80
CA LEU A 50 17.41 -0.62 4.44
C LEU A 50 16.94 0.30 5.56
N GLN A 51 15.76 0.04 6.16
CA GLN A 51 15.28 0.81 7.30
C GLN A 51 16.23 0.72 8.50
N ARG A 52 16.75 -0.48 8.80
CA ARG A 52 17.78 -0.65 9.84
C ARG A 52 19.02 0.19 9.57
N ARG A 53 19.53 0.17 8.34
CA ARG A 53 20.70 0.98 7.94
C ARG A 53 20.41 2.46 8.06
N TYR A 54 19.25 2.91 7.60
CA TYR A 54 18.80 4.29 7.74
C TYR A 54 18.80 4.74 9.21
N GLU A 55 18.15 3.99 10.09
CA GLU A 55 18.07 4.30 11.51
C GLU A 55 19.43 4.26 12.22
N GLU A 56 20.32 3.33 11.84
CA GLU A 56 21.70 3.26 12.34
C GLU A 56 22.53 4.48 11.90
N ARG A 57 22.31 4.99 10.69
CA ARG A 57 22.94 6.22 10.19
C ARG A 57 22.46 7.45 10.94
N VAL A 58 21.15 7.57 11.18
CA VAL A 58 20.57 8.64 12.00
C VAL A 58 21.15 8.59 13.40
N ALA A 59 21.17 7.42 14.05
CA ALA A 59 21.71 7.26 15.40
C ALA A 59 23.20 7.63 15.50
N THR A 60 24.00 7.28 14.49
CA THR A 60 25.42 7.63 14.45
C THR A 60 25.60 9.15 14.34
N CYS A 61 24.87 9.79 13.43
CA CYS A 61 24.93 11.24 13.23
C CYS A 61 24.49 12.01 14.48
N MET A 62 23.37 11.62 15.09
CA MET A 62 22.88 12.24 16.33
C MET A 62 23.88 12.08 17.49
N LYS A 63 24.51 10.91 17.60
CA LYS A 63 25.55 10.65 18.59
C LYS A 63 26.79 11.52 18.37
N ASP A 64 27.21 11.71 17.13
CA ASP A 64 28.35 12.57 16.78
C ASP A 64 28.06 14.05 17.10
N ALA A 65 26.79 14.47 16.99
CA ALA A 65 26.31 15.77 17.43
C ALA A 65 26.11 15.88 18.96
N GLY A 66 26.28 14.78 19.70
CA GLY A 66 26.21 14.75 21.17
C GLY A 66 24.81 14.45 21.74
N PHE A 67 23.88 13.99 20.92
CA PHE A 67 22.53 13.58 21.33
C PHE A 67 22.40 12.06 21.44
N GLU A 68 21.58 11.59 22.38
CA GLU A 68 21.16 10.19 22.41
C GLU A 68 20.01 9.99 21.41
N TYR A 69 20.12 8.94 20.61
CA TYR A 69 19.08 8.54 19.66
C TYR A 69 18.97 7.02 19.61
N VAL A 70 17.74 6.52 19.72
CA VAL A 70 17.38 5.12 19.66
C VAL A 70 16.75 4.82 18.29
N PRO A 71 17.39 3.97 17.46
CA PRO A 71 16.85 3.48 16.19
C PRO A 71 15.41 2.95 16.28
N VAL A 72 14.56 3.33 15.34
CA VAL A 72 13.16 2.86 15.23
C VAL A 72 12.96 2.03 13.96
N VAL A 73 13.04 0.71 14.13
CA VAL A 73 12.77 -0.24 13.03
C VAL A 73 11.38 -0.82 13.22
N THR A 74 10.41 -0.27 12.51
CA THR A 74 9.04 -0.78 12.48
C THR A 74 9.03 -2.08 11.66
N SER A 75 8.50 -3.17 12.23
CA SER A 75 8.22 -4.36 11.41
C SER A 75 7.01 -4.06 10.53
N PRO A 76 7.00 -4.46 9.24
CA PRO A 76 5.80 -4.38 8.41
C PRO A 76 4.58 -5.11 9.02
N ASP A 77 4.83 -6.02 9.97
CA ASP A 77 3.81 -6.78 10.70
C ASP A 77 3.12 -6.01 11.84
N SER A 78 3.41 -4.72 12.04
CA SER A 78 2.94 -3.96 13.21
C SER A 78 1.46 -3.58 13.18
N VAL A 79 0.72 -3.90 12.12
CA VAL A 79 -0.73 -3.72 12.04
C VAL A 79 -1.37 -5.10 11.93
N VAL A 80 -1.64 -5.71 13.08
CA VAL A 80 -2.37 -6.97 13.17
C VAL A 80 -3.84 -6.64 13.40
N LEU A 81 -4.68 -6.91 12.40
CA LEU A 81 -6.12 -6.94 12.60
C LEU A 81 -6.45 -8.11 13.54
N ASP A 82 -7.53 -7.98 14.33
CA ASP A 82 -8.05 -9.12 15.09
C ASP A 82 -8.24 -10.34 14.17
N GLU A 83 -7.91 -11.53 14.65
CA GLU A 83 -8.00 -12.79 13.89
C GLU A 83 -9.42 -13.06 13.34
N ASP A 84 -10.43 -12.41 13.92
CA ASP A 84 -11.84 -12.52 13.56
C ASP A 84 -12.25 -11.59 12.39
N VAL A 85 -11.36 -10.71 11.91
CA VAL A 85 -11.64 -9.85 10.75
C VAL A 85 -11.55 -10.67 9.46
N PRO A 86 -12.64 -10.79 8.67
CA PRO A 86 -12.58 -11.52 7.41
C PRO A 86 -11.55 -10.93 6.43
N PRO A 87 -10.94 -11.73 5.55
CA PRO A 87 -9.98 -11.21 4.58
C PRO A 87 -10.58 -10.10 3.71
N PRO A 88 -9.88 -8.97 3.49
CA PRO A 88 -10.35 -7.91 2.61
C PRO A 88 -10.73 -8.44 1.22
N GLY A 89 -11.85 -7.96 0.68
CA GLY A 89 -12.38 -8.41 -0.61
C GLY A 89 -13.10 -9.76 -0.58
N SER A 90 -13.08 -10.50 0.53
CA SER A 90 -13.89 -11.72 0.67
C SER A 90 -15.38 -11.39 0.79
N ARG A 91 -16.24 -12.37 0.48
CA ARG A 91 -17.69 -12.23 0.69
C ARG A 91 -18.05 -11.86 2.13
N ALA A 92 -17.45 -12.54 3.11
CA ALA A 92 -17.67 -12.25 4.52
C ALA A 92 -17.27 -10.81 4.88
N PHE A 93 -16.19 -10.29 4.30
CA PHE A 93 -15.82 -8.88 4.46
C PHE A 93 -16.86 -7.94 3.83
N ARG A 94 -17.31 -8.22 2.60
CA ARG A 94 -18.34 -7.42 1.90
C ARG A 94 -19.66 -7.39 2.67
N GLU A 95 -20.06 -8.52 3.26
CA GLU A 95 -21.28 -8.64 4.07
C GLU A 95 -21.19 -7.90 5.40
N GLN A 96 -19.99 -7.78 5.98
CA GLN A 96 -19.78 -7.15 7.28
C GLN A 96 -19.45 -5.65 7.19
N PHE A 97 -18.63 -5.25 6.22
CA PHE A 97 -18.04 -3.91 6.12
C PHE A 97 -18.26 -3.23 4.77
N GLY A 98 -18.90 -3.90 3.80
CA GLY A 98 -19.06 -3.35 2.46
C GLY A 98 -17.70 -3.20 1.76
N TYR A 99 -17.39 -2.00 1.25
CA TYR A 99 -16.06 -1.68 0.72
C TYR A 99 -15.07 -1.27 1.82
N GLY A 100 -15.51 -1.08 3.06
CA GLY A 100 -14.68 -0.57 4.16
C GLY A 100 -14.61 0.96 4.22
N LEU A 101 -15.53 1.68 3.57
CA LEU A 101 -15.49 3.14 3.49
C LEU A 101 -16.27 3.82 4.62
N ALA A 102 -17.51 3.40 4.88
CA ALA A 102 -18.33 3.94 5.96
C ALA A 102 -18.05 3.26 7.30
N SER A 103 -17.75 1.96 7.27
CA SER A 103 -17.39 1.15 8.42
C SER A 103 -16.21 0.28 8.05
N SER A 104 -15.17 0.28 8.86
CA SER A 104 -13.98 -0.52 8.59
C SER A 104 -13.38 -1.05 9.89
N PRO A 105 -12.82 -2.28 9.87
CA PRO A 105 -12.09 -2.82 11.00
C PRO A 105 -10.81 -2.01 11.31
N TRP A 106 -10.41 -1.13 10.38
CA TRP A 106 -9.26 -0.25 10.54
C TRP A 106 -9.58 1.07 11.26
N GLN A 107 -10.86 1.41 11.47
CA GLN A 107 -11.24 2.69 12.12
C GLN A 107 -10.98 2.68 13.63
N ASP A 108 -11.02 1.50 14.26
CA ASP A 108 -10.84 1.32 15.70
C ASP A 108 -9.44 0.77 16.10
N VAL A 109 -8.65 0.31 15.12
CA VAL A 109 -7.20 0.26 15.32
C VAL A 109 -6.72 1.70 15.33
N ALA A 110 -6.79 2.33 16.51
CA ALA A 110 -5.75 3.28 16.84
C ALA A 110 -4.46 2.61 16.39
N ALA A 111 -3.72 3.24 15.47
CA ALA A 111 -2.32 2.91 15.31
C ALA A 111 -1.82 2.87 16.76
N GLU A 112 -1.53 1.68 17.30
CA GLU A 112 -0.90 1.65 18.61
C GLU A 112 0.26 2.59 18.44
N ASP A 113 0.22 3.72 19.17
CA ASP A 113 1.23 4.76 19.10
C ASP A 113 2.52 3.99 19.38
N VAL A 114 3.24 3.58 18.32
CA VAL A 114 4.48 2.82 18.48
C VAL A 114 5.32 3.80 19.27
N PRO A 115 5.54 3.59 20.58
CA PRO A 115 5.91 4.70 21.43
C PRO A 115 7.28 5.16 20.96
N ASP A 116 7.40 6.43 20.55
CA ASP A 116 8.68 6.96 20.10
C ASP A 116 9.69 6.80 21.25
N PRO A 117 10.71 5.93 21.11
CA PRO A 117 11.66 5.67 22.19
C PRO A 117 12.51 6.91 22.51
N ASN A 118 12.55 7.89 21.61
CA ASN A 118 13.28 9.14 21.78
C ASN A 118 12.46 10.23 22.48
N ALA A 119 11.13 10.09 22.56
CA ALA A 119 10.25 11.11 23.14
C ALA A 119 10.60 11.42 24.60
N GLY A 120 10.93 10.39 25.39
CA GLY A 120 11.32 10.56 26.79
C GLY A 120 12.64 11.33 26.96
N TYR A 121 13.65 11.00 26.16
CA TYR A 121 14.94 11.71 26.16
C TYR A 121 14.75 13.17 25.71
N ARG A 122 14.06 13.38 24.58
CA ARG A 122 13.75 14.71 24.05
C ARG A 122 13.01 15.56 25.08
N ALA A 123 12.00 15.03 25.75
CA ALA A 123 11.24 15.75 26.77
C ALA A 123 12.07 16.15 28.00
N ALA A 124 13.15 15.43 28.30
CA ALA A 124 14.05 15.73 29.41
C ALA A 124 15.08 16.83 29.09
N LEU A 125 15.27 17.19 27.82
CA LEU A 125 16.16 18.27 27.40
C LEU A 125 15.60 19.65 27.76
N THR A 126 16.50 20.62 27.96
CA THR A 126 16.09 22.02 28.10
C THR A 126 15.52 22.56 26.79
N PRO A 127 14.69 23.62 26.77
CA PRO A 127 14.10 24.11 25.52
C PRO A 127 15.12 24.44 24.42
N GLY A 128 16.29 24.99 24.78
CA GLY A 128 17.36 25.24 23.81
C GLY A 128 18.02 23.97 23.28
N ALA A 129 18.17 22.94 24.14
CA ALA A 129 18.69 21.65 23.73
C ALA A 129 17.67 20.82 22.92
N GLN A 130 16.37 20.98 23.18
CA GLN A 130 15.30 20.40 22.36
C GLN A 130 15.33 20.98 20.94
N ALA A 131 15.44 22.31 20.82
CA ALA A 131 15.55 22.97 19.52
C ALA A 131 16.79 22.49 18.75
N ALA A 132 17.94 22.39 19.42
CA ALA A 132 19.17 21.87 18.81
C ALA A 132 19.06 20.39 18.42
N PHE A 133 18.39 19.57 19.22
CA PHE A 133 18.11 18.17 18.90
C PHE A 133 17.24 18.05 17.63
N ASP A 134 16.16 18.84 17.54
CA ASP A 134 15.24 18.80 16.41
C ASP A 134 15.91 19.31 15.12
N GLU A 135 16.69 20.39 15.22
CA GLU A 135 17.46 20.95 14.10
C GLU A 135 18.51 19.96 13.59
N GLU A 136 19.22 19.27 14.47
CA GLU A 136 20.19 18.26 14.06
C GLU A 136 19.52 17.02 13.47
N LEU A 137 18.39 16.57 14.03
CA LEU A 137 17.68 15.39 13.54
C LEU A 137 17.04 15.64 12.17
N TYR A 138 16.27 16.73 12.06
CA TYR A 138 15.41 16.97 10.90
C TYR A 138 15.98 17.98 9.91
N GLY A 139 16.95 18.80 10.32
CA GLY A 139 17.47 19.91 9.54
C GLY A 139 16.77 21.23 9.84
N THR A 140 17.11 22.24 9.05
CA THR A 140 16.54 23.59 9.16
C THR A 140 15.47 23.82 8.09
N PRO A 141 14.35 24.47 8.43
CA PRO A 141 13.32 24.78 7.45
C PRO A 141 13.79 25.91 6.52
N GLU A 142 13.86 25.63 5.23
CA GLU A 142 14.06 26.61 4.17
C GLU A 142 12.81 26.74 3.32
N VAL A 143 12.44 27.97 2.97
CA VAL A 143 11.27 28.26 2.13
C VAL A 143 11.75 28.64 0.74
N ASP A 144 11.31 27.90 -0.27
CA ASP A 144 11.65 28.20 -1.66
C ASP A 144 10.83 29.38 -2.24
N ALA A 145 11.12 29.75 -3.49
CA ALA A 145 10.44 30.84 -4.18
C ALA A 145 8.94 30.59 -4.44
N ALA A 146 8.49 29.33 -4.34
CA ALA A 146 7.09 28.93 -4.47
C ALA A 146 6.36 28.87 -3.11
N GLY A 147 7.05 29.15 -2.00
CA GLY A 147 6.49 29.08 -0.65
C GLY A 147 6.47 27.68 -0.05
N ILE A 148 7.16 26.71 -0.66
CA ILE A 148 7.28 25.34 -0.15
C ILE A 148 8.39 25.32 0.90
N THR A 149 8.08 24.80 2.09
CA THR A 149 9.07 24.60 3.15
C THR A 149 9.71 23.23 3.00
N ALA A 150 11.01 23.17 2.76
CA ALA A 150 11.81 21.96 2.79
C ALA A 150 12.71 21.97 4.03
N GLN A 151 12.89 20.82 4.67
CA GLN A 151 13.93 20.68 5.68
C GLN A 151 15.26 20.43 4.99
N VAL A 152 16.24 21.28 5.24
CA VAL A 152 17.57 21.24 4.61
C VAL A 152 18.60 20.88 5.67
N GLY A 153 19.44 19.89 5.35
CA GLY A 153 20.40 19.31 6.29
C GLY A 153 19.75 18.32 7.26
N GLY A 154 20.42 18.05 8.37
CA GLY A 154 19.94 17.12 9.40
C GLY A 154 20.28 15.66 9.15
N CYS A 155 20.36 14.89 10.23
CA CYS A 155 20.75 13.49 10.24
C CYS A 155 19.79 12.59 9.46
N ALA A 156 18.48 12.85 9.53
CA ALA A 156 17.47 12.10 8.79
C ALA A 156 17.65 12.23 7.27
N ASN A 157 17.79 13.46 6.76
CA ASN A 157 17.96 13.68 5.32
C ASN A 157 19.31 13.13 4.82
N ALA A 158 20.39 13.32 5.57
CA ALA A 158 21.69 12.76 5.23
C ALA A 158 21.68 11.22 5.19
N ALA A 159 21.03 10.58 6.16
CA ALA A 159 20.84 9.14 6.19
C ALA A 159 19.97 8.66 5.01
N TRP A 160 18.93 9.42 4.67
CA TRP A 160 18.06 9.11 3.53
C TRP A 160 18.83 9.13 2.21
N ASP A 161 19.63 10.16 1.97
CA ASP A 161 20.46 10.27 0.76
C ASP A 161 21.51 9.16 0.68
N ASP A 162 22.16 8.80 1.79
CA ASP A 162 23.16 7.71 1.84
C ASP A 162 22.54 6.34 1.54
N VAL A 163 21.35 6.07 2.09
CA VAL A 163 20.70 4.75 2.01
C VAL A 163 19.83 4.59 0.77
N TYR A 164 19.02 5.60 0.44
CA TYR A 164 18.01 5.54 -0.61
C TYR A 164 18.37 6.36 -1.85
N GLY A 165 19.25 7.36 -1.74
CA GLY A 165 19.67 8.19 -2.89
C GLY A 165 20.36 7.39 -4.00
N VAL A 166 21.02 6.29 -3.65
CA VAL A 166 21.66 5.36 -4.61
C VAL A 166 20.64 4.55 -5.42
N LEU A 167 19.39 4.41 -4.94
CA LEU A 167 18.34 3.64 -5.59
C LEU A 167 17.58 4.46 -6.65
N ALA A 168 17.72 5.79 -6.68
CA ALA A 168 16.73 6.68 -7.26
C ALA A 168 16.76 6.92 -8.79
N SER A 169 17.74 6.45 -9.56
CA SER A 169 17.59 6.45 -11.04
C SER A 169 18.56 5.53 -11.77
N ASN A 170 18.06 4.89 -12.83
CA ASN A 170 18.88 4.37 -13.92
C ASN A 170 18.30 4.91 -15.24
N PRO A 171 18.73 6.13 -15.66
CA PRO A 171 18.12 6.82 -16.79
C PRO A 171 18.28 6.05 -18.12
N GLY A 172 19.11 5.01 -18.16
CA GLY A 172 19.26 4.13 -19.32
C GLY A 172 18.00 3.34 -19.67
N TRP A 173 17.06 3.17 -18.73
CA TRP A 173 15.87 2.34 -18.89
C TRP A 173 14.54 3.10 -18.87
N ASP A 174 14.57 4.44 -18.77
CA ASP A 174 13.37 5.28 -18.63
C ASP A 174 12.30 4.96 -19.68
N ARG A 175 12.72 4.72 -20.92
CA ARG A 175 11.82 4.38 -22.01
C ARG A 175 11.16 3.00 -21.79
N LEU A 176 11.94 1.97 -21.49
CA LEU A 176 11.42 0.61 -21.26
C LEU A 176 10.45 0.61 -20.08
N LEU A 177 10.80 1.28 -18.99
CA LEU A 177 9.97 1.39 -17.80
C LEU A 177 8.66 2.14 -18.09
N ALA A 178 8.71 3.26 -18.84
CA ALA A 178 7.52 3.98 -19.24
C ALA A 178 6.61 3.15 -20.15
N GLU A 179 7.16 2.38 -21.09
CA GLU A 179 6.38 1.49 -21.95
C GLU A 179 5.77 0.33 -21.14
N MET A 180 6.49 -0.21 -20.16
CA MET A 180 6.00 -1.24 -19.23
C MET A 180 4.86 -0.73 -18.34
N ASP A 181 4.99 0.47 -17.77
CA ASP A 181 3.95 1.09 -16.93
C ASP A 181 2.68 1.39 -17.73
N ALA A 182 2.83 1.80 -18.99
CA ALA A 182 1.70 2.06 -19.89
C ALA A 182 0.88 0.82 -20.25
N LEU A 183 1.37 -0.41 -19.99
CA LEU A 183 0.61 -1.64 -20.28
C LEU A 183 -0.67 -1.73 -19.47
N GLN A 184 -0.66 -1.28 -18.21
CA GLN A 184 -1.84 -1.31 -17.34
C GLN A 184 -2.94 -0.39 -17.89
N ASP A 185 -2.58 0.84 -18.25
CA ASP A 185 -3.51 1.81 -18.83
C ASP A 185 -4.07 1.31 -20.16
N ARG A 186 -3.21 0.76 -21.02
CA ARG A 186 -3.63 0.13 -22.28
C ARG A 186 -4.58 -1.04 -22.06
N ALA A 187 -4.36 -1.85 -21.02
CA ALA A 187 -5.23 -2.98 -20.69
C ALA A 187 -6.61 -2.49 -20.24
N LEU A 188 -6.66 -1.46 -19.39
CA LEU A 188 -7.90 -0.84 -18.93
C LEU A 188 -8.67 -0.16 -20.08
N ASP A 189 -7.96 0.47 -21.00
CA ASP A 189 -8.57 1.15 -22.16
C ASP A 189 -8.99 0.22 -23.30
N ALA A 190 -8.50 -1.02 -23.31
CA ALA A 190 -8.81 -1.99 -24.35
C ALA A 190 -10.32 -2.23 -24.43
N GLN A 191 -10.83 -2.39 -25.66
CA GLN A 191 -12.25 -2.66 -25.90
C GLN A 191 -12.74 -3.89 -25.12
N ALA A 192 -11.91 -4.93 -25.02
CA ALA A 192 -12.24 -6.13 -24.26
C ALA A 192 -12.48 -5.86 -22.77
N ALA A 193 -11.70 -4.97 -22.14
CA ALA A 193 -11.91 -4.57 -20.75
C ALA A 193 -13.20 -3.75 -20.60
N ARG A 194 -13.44 -2.79 -21.51
CA ARG A 194 -14.68 -2.00 -21.54
C ARG A 194 -15.94 -2.85 -21.75
N ASP A 195 -15.84 -3.95 -22.49
CA ASP A 195 -16.94 -4.89 -22.69
C ASP A 195 -17.23 -5.71 -21.42
N VAL A 196 -16.20 -6.02 -20.61
CA VAL A 196 -16.36 -6.63 -19.28
C VAL A 196 -17.08 -5.65 -18.34
N ASP A 197 -16.66 -4.39 -18.31
CA ASP A 197 -17.27 -3.36 -17.47
C ASP A 197 -18.73 -3.11 -17.85
N ARG A 198 -19.06 -3.12 -19.14
CA ARG A 198 -20.45 -3.02 -19.60
C ARG A 198 -21.31 -4.21 -19.15
N ALA A 199 -20.76 -5.42 -19.18
CA ALA A 199 -21.47 -6.61 -18.70
C ALA A 199 -21.70 -6.55 -17.18
N TRP A 200 -20.69 -6.11 -16.43
CA TRP A 200 -20.81 -5.86 -14.99
C TRP A 200 -21.87 -4.77 -14.70
N SER A 201 -21.84 -3.66 -15.44
CA SER A 201 -22.78 -2.55 -15.28
C SER A 201 -24.23 -2.98 -15.51
N GLN A 202 -24.47 -3.82 -16.52
CA GLN A 202 -25.79 -4.41 -16.75
C GLN A 202 -26.23 -5.30 -15.57
N CYS A 203 -25.33 -6.14 -15.05
CA CYS A 203 -25.59 -6.99 -13.90
C CYS A 203 -25.98 -6.19 -12.65
N MET A 204 -25.30 -5.06 -12.41
CA MET A 204 -25.61 -4.13 -11.33
C MET A 204 -26.95 -3.44 -11.52
N ALA A 205 -27.25 -2.99 -12.74
CA ALA A 205 -28.53 -2.39 -13.08
C ALA A 205 -29.70 -3.36 -12.85
N ASP A 206 -29.55 -4.64 -13.21
CA ASP A 206 -30.54 -5.70 -12.97
C ASP A 206 -30.78 -5.94 -11.47
N ARG A 207 -29.80 -5.60 -10.62
CA ARG A 207 -29.87 -5.64 -9.15
C ARG A 207 -30.30 -4.31 -8.52
N GLY A 208 -30.70 -3.33 -9.33
CA GLY A 208 -31.21 -2.03 -8.88
C GLY A 208 -30.15 -0.94 -8.71
N HIS A 209 -28.89 -1.22 -9.04
CA HIS A 209 -27.77 -0.26 -8.97
C HIS A 209 -27.46 0.29 -10.38
N VAL A 210 -28.24 1.27 -10.82
CA VAL A 210 -28.12 1.87 -12.16
C VAL A 210 -27.09 2.99 -12.21
N GLY A 211 -26.49 3.23 -13.38
CA GLY A 211 -25.61 4.37 -13.63
C GLY A 211 -24.14 4.18 -13.22
N LEU A 212 -23.76 2.98 -12.76
CA LEU A 212 -22.38 2.63 -12.44
C LEU A 212 -21.67 2.10 -13.69
N ALA A 213 -20.57 2.72 -14.08
CA ALA A 213 -19.84 2.35 -15.30
C ALA A 213 -18.92 1.13 -15.11
N ASP A 214 -18.32 1.03 -13.92
CA ASP A 214 -17.35 0.03 -13.52
C ASP A 214 -17.32 -0.09 -11.98
N PRO A 215 -16.60 -1.08 -11.40
CA PRO A 215 -16.50 -1.22 -9.95
C PRO A 215 -15.93 0.01 -9.22
N ALA A 216 -15.02 0.76 -9.84
CA ALA A 216 -14.46 1.96 -9.22
C ALA A 216 -15.54 3.05 -9.06
N ALA A 217 -16.44 3.18 -10.03
CA ALA A 217 -17.60 4.07 -9.93
C ALA A 217 -18.56 3.66 -8.79
N ALA A 218 -18.65 2.36 -8.46
CA ALA A 218 -19.44 1.90 -7.32
C ALA A 218 -18.85 2.38 -5.99
N GLU A 219 -17.54 2.19 -5.77
CA GLU A 219 -16.86 2.72 -4.59
C GLU A 219 -16.97 4.24 -4.51
N GLU A 220 -16.78 4.94 -5.63
CA GLU A 220 -16.86 6.39 -5.68
C GLU A 220 -18.25 6.93 -5.34
N SER A 221 -19.30 6.19 -5.70
CA SER A 221 -20.66 6.54 -5.30
C SER A 221 -20.83 6.54 -3.78
N VAL A 222 -20.17 5.62 -3.07
CA VAL A 222 -20.17 5.56 -1.61
C VAL A 222 -19.34 6.70 -1.02
N ARG A 223 -18.16 6.99 -1.58
CA ARG A 223 -17.35 8.16 -1.15
C ARG A 223 -18.15 9.46 -1.28
N THR A 224 -18.91 9.61 -2.35
CA THR A 224 -19.78 10.78 -2.56
C THR A 224 -20.89 10.85 -1.51
N LEU A 225 -21.51 9.73 -1.16
CA LEU A 225 -22.53 9.67 -0.10
C LEU A 225 -21.93 10.03 1.27
N LEU A 226 -20.73 9.53 1.59
CA LEU A 226 -20.01 9.84 2.82
C LEU A 226 -19.67 11.34 2.90
N ALA A 227 -19.14 11.92 1.83
CA ALA A 227 -18.85 13.35 1.76
C ALA A 227 -20.13 14.21 1.91
N GLY A 228 -21.27 13.71 1.43
CA GLY A 228 -22.57 14.37 1.61
C GLY A 228 -23.16 14.23 3.02
N ALA A 229 -22.84 13.14 3.73
CA ALA A 229 -23.26 12.89 5.11
C ALA A 229 -22.42 13.66 6.15
N GLN A 230 -21.26 14.17 5.74
CA GLN A 230 -20.41 15.03 6.54
C GLN A 230 -21.05 16.42 6.71
N VAL A 231 -21.37 16.78 7.95
CA VAL A 231 -21.89 18.10 8.30
C VAL A 231 -20.74 18.96 8.82
N ARG A 232 -20.59 20.18 8.30
CA ARG A 232 -19.67 21.15 8.90
C ARG A 232 -20.34 21.71 10.17
N ALA A 233 -19.80 21.36 11.32
CA ALA A 233 -20.21 21.90 12.60
C ALA A 233 -19.88 23.40 12.69
N GLU A 234 -20.58 24.11 13.60
CA GLU A 234 -20.46 25.57 13.76
C GLU A 234 -19.05 26.01 14.19
N ASP A 235 -18.26 25.11 14.78
CA ASP A 235 -16.86 25.31 15.17
C ASP A 235 -15.85 25.07 14.03
N GLY A 236 -16.34 24.73 12.83
CA GLY A 236 -15.53 24.44 11.66
C GLY A 236 -15.05 23.00 11.57
N LEU A 237 -15.36 22.14 12.55
CA LEU A 237 -15.07 20.70 12.47
C LEU A 237 -16.06 20.00 11.55
N VAL A 238 -15.57 19.03 10.78
CA VAL A 238 -16.43 18.16 9.99
C VAL A 238 -16.86 17.00 10.88
N ALA A 239 -18.15 16.94 11.23
CA ALA A 239 -18.73 15.84 11.98
C ALA A 239 -19.82 15.21 11.12
N ALA A 240 -19.74 13.90 10.89
CA ALA A 240 -20.83 13.18 10.27
C ALA A 240 -21.88 12.82 11.34
N ASP A 241 -23.16 12.95 10.99
CA ASP A 241 -24.23 12.47 11.85
C ASP A 241 -24.17 10.93 11.93
N ALA A 242 -24.19 10.38 13.14
CA ALA A 242 -23.99 8.94 13.36
C ALA A 242 -25.12 8.09 12.74
N GLY A 243 -26.35 8.63 12.67
CA GLY A 243 -27.45 7.96 11.96
C GLY A 243 -27.20 7.93 10.45
N SER A 244 -26.75 9.05 9.89
CA SER A 244 -26.40 9.16 8.48
C SER A 244 -25.23 8.26 8.09
N LEU A 245 -24.23 8.06 8.95
CA LEU A 245 -23.15 7.09 8.71
C LEU A 245 -23.63 5.64 8.72
N ALA A 246 -24.52 5.27 9.66
CA ALA A 246 -25.08 3.92 9.71
C ALA A 246 -25.93 3.61 8.47
N ASP A 247 -26.72 4.57 8.01
CA ASP A 247 -27.52 4.44 6.78
C ASP A 247 -26.62 4.30 5.53
N VAL A 248 -25.54 5.08 5.44
CA VAL A 248 -24.55 4.95 4.36
C VAL A 248 -23.84 3.60 4.43
N GLY A 249 -23.48 3.10 5.62
CA GLY A 249 -22.86 1.79 5.80
C GLY A 249 -23.78 0.64 5.37
N ALA A 250 -25.07 0.69 5.69
CA ALA A 250 -26.03 -0.32 5.24
C ALA A 250 -26.21 -0.30 3.70
N ALA A 251 -26.24 0.89 3.11
CA ALA A 251 -26.28 1.05 1.66
C ALA A 251 -25.00 0.55 0.98
N GLU A 252 -23.85 0.81 1.58
CA GLU A 252 -22.54 0.34 1.13
C GLU A 252 -22.47 -1.19 1.12
N VAL A 253 -22.85 -1.86 2.21
CA VAL A 253 -22.87 -3.34 2.29
C VAL A 253 -23.74 -3.92 1.17
N THR A 254 -24.94 -3.38 0.97
CA THR A 254 -25.85 -3.84 -0.08
C THR A 254 -25.22 -3.71 -1.47
N LEU A 255 -24.63 -2.55 -1.76
CA LEU A 255 -23.96 -2.28 -3.03
C LEU A 255 -22.72 -3.18 -3.22
N ALA A 256 -21.91 -3.36 -2.19
CA ALA A 256 -20.65 -4.08 -2.26
C ALA A 256 -20.83 -5.60 -2.40
N VAL A 257 -21.91 -6.16 -1.82
CA VAL A 257 -22.28 -7.57 -2.05
C VAL A 257 -22.80 -7.77 -3.47
N ALA A 258 -23.66 -6.86 -3.98
CA ALA A 258 -24.13 -6.92 -5.36
C ALA A 258 -22.98 -6.77 -6.36
N ASP A 259 -22.03 -5.87 -6.09
CA ASP A 259 -20.81 -5.70 -6.87
C ASP A 259 -20.00 -6.99 -6.91
N LEU A 260 -19.73 -7.62 -5.76
CA LEU A 260 -18.99 -8.88 -5.70
C LEU A 260 -19.66 -9.97 -6.55
N ASP A 261 -20.97 -10.17 -6.37
CA ASP A 261 -21.75 -11.13 -7.15
C ASP A 261 -21.64 -10.86 -8.65
N CYS A 262 -21.69 -9.59 -9.05
CA CYS A 262 -21.59 -9.20 -10.46
C CYS A 262 -20.19 -9.36 -11.02
N GLN A 263 -19.15 -9.07 -10.25
CA GLN A 263 -17.76 -9.32 -10.64
C GLN A 263 -17.52 -10.82 -10.85
N GLU A 264 -18.00 -11.67 -9.93
CA GLU A 264 -17.93 -13.13 -10.04
C GLU A 264 -18.72 -13.63 -11.26
N GLN A 265 -19.95 -13.13 -11.46
CA GLN A 265 -20.83 -13.56 -12.55
C GLN A 265 -20.23 -13.30 -13.94
N VAL A 266 -19.52 -12.18 -14.13
CA VAL A 266 -18.93 -11.82 -15.43
C VAL A 266 -17.46 -12.21 -15.57
N ASP A 267 -16.88 -12.86 -14.55
CA ASP A 267 -15.45 -13.14 -14.42
C ASP A 267 -14.61 -11.88 -14.67
N LEU A 268 -14.94 -10.79 -13.95
CA LEU A 268 -14.38 -9.47 -14.22
C LEU A 268 -12.85 -9.49 -14.11
N ARG A 269 -12.34 -10.05 -13.02
CA ARG A 269 -10.90 -10.16 -12.76
C ARG A 269 -10.23 -11.05 -13.81
N GLY A 270 -10.71 -12.27 -14.02
CA GLY A 270 -10.07 -13.21 -14.95
C GLY A 270 -10.00 -12.67 -16.38
N ARG A 271 -11.07 -12.00 -16.84
CA ARG A 271 -11.11 -11.41 -18.18
C ARG A 271 -10.24 -10.16 -18.32
N LYS A 272 -10.19 -9.28 -17.32
CA LYS A 272 -9.28 -8.11 -17.35
C LYS A 272 -7.81 -8.53 -17.24
N ASP A 273 -7.51 -9.48 -16.36
CA ASP A 273 -6.17 -10.05 -16.23
C ASP A 273 -5.73 -10.72 -17.54
N ALA A 274 -6.65 -11.33 -18.29
CA ALA A 274 -6.34 -11.89 -19.61
C ALA A 274 -5.98 -10.85 -20.66
N VAL A 275 -6.60 -9.67 -20.62
CA VAL A 275 -6.22 -8.55 -21.50
C VAL A 275 -4.81 -8.08 -21.18
N LEU A 276 -4.52 -7.83 -19.89
CA LEU A 276 -3.18 -7.42 -19.47
C LEU A 276 -2.13 -8.46 -19.86
N ARG A 277 -2.38 -9.74 -19.58
CA ARG A 277 -1.46 -10.83 -19.92
C ARG A 277 -1.13 -10.87 -21.41
N THR A 278 -2.12 -10.67 -22.28
CA THR A 278 -1.90 -10.63 -23.73
C THR A 278 -0.97 -9.48 -24.11
N LEU A 279 -1.18 -8.29 -23.54
CA LEU A 279 -0.32 -7.14 -23.76
C LEU A 279 1.10 -7.34 -23.21
N GLU A 280 1.23 -7.98 -22.05
CA GLU A 280 2.51 -8.34 -21.46
C GLU A 280 3.25 -9.40 -22.30
N GLU A 281 2.55 -10.40 -22.87
CA GLU A 281 3.13 -11.40 -23.77
C GLU A 281 3.71 -10.74 -25.02
N GLU A 282 2.94 -9.86 -25.67
CA GLU A 282 3.39 -9.08 -26.84
C GLU A 282 4.58 -8.19 -26.50
N PHE A 283 4.58 -7.56 -25.32
CA PHE A 283 5.65 -6.70 -24.87
C PHE A 283 6.93 -7.49 -24.59
N VAL A 284 6.82 -8.62 -23.90
CA VAL A 284 7.96 -9.51 -23.65
C VAL A 284 8.54 -10.06 -24.94
N GLU A 285 7.71 -10.38 -25.94
CA GLU A 285 8.20 -10.80 -27.26
C GLU A 285 9.03 -9.70 -27.95
N GLN A 286 8.60 -8.45 -27.85
CA GLN A 286 9.26 -7.30 -28.47
C GLN A 286 10.51 -6.84 -27.72
N HIS A 287 10.55 -6.97 -26.40
CA HIS A 287 11.57 -6.39 -25.53
C HIS A 287 12.40 -7.41 -24.76
N ARG A 288 12.36 -8.71 -25.13
CA ARG A 288 13.00 -9.79 -24.36
C ARG A 288 14.44 -9.47 -23.91
N ASP A 289 15.31 -9.14 -24.86
CA ASP A 289 16.72 -8.89 -24.59
C ASP A 289 16.93 -7.61 -23.76
N GLU A 290 16.07 -6.60 -23.98
CA GLU A 290 16.08 -5.33 -23.24
C GLU A 290 15.63 -5.53 -21.78
N LEU A 291 14.60 -6.35 -21.57
CA LEU A 291 14.09 -6.72 -20.24
C LEU A 291 15.09 -7.56 -19.45
N GLU A 292 15.77 -8.51 -20.09
CA GLU A 292 16.82 -9.29 -19.43
C GLU A 292 18.01 -8.39 -19.04
N ALA A 293 18.44 -7.51 -19.95
CA ALA A 293 19.53 -6.58 -19.67
C ALA A 293 19.17 -5.58 -18.56
N TRP A 294 17.92 -5.08 -18.55
CA TRP A 294 17.41 -4.24 -17.47
C TRP A 294 17.40 -4.99 -16.14
N ALA A 295 16.83 -6.19 -16.09
CA ALA A 295 16.71 -6.96 -14.86
C ALA A 295 18.09 -7.31 -14.26
N LEU A 296 19.04 -7.73 -15.09
CA LEU A 296 20.42 -7.99 -14.65
C LEU A 296 21.12 -6.72 -14.16
N ALA A 297 20.88 -5.58 -14.81
CA ALA A 297 21.45 -4.31 -14.38
C ALA A 297 20.90 -3.86 -13.02
N GLU A 298 19.60 -4.03 -12.77
CA GLU A 298 19.00 -3.70 -11.47
C GLU A 298 19.41 -4.69 -10.37
N GLN A 299 19.52 -5.97 -10.68
CA GLN A 299 20.04 -6.97 -9.75
C GLN A 299 21.47 -6.62 -9.31
N ALA A 300 22.36 -6.31 -10.26
CA ALA A 300 23.76 -5.98 -9.98
C ALA A 300 23.94 -4.68 -9.15
N ARG A 301 22.95 -3.78 -9.15
CA ARG A 301 22.98 -2.58 -8.29
C ARG A 301 22.64 -2.88 -6.83
N GLN A 302 22.01 -4.02 -6.58
CA GLN A 302 21.55 -4.42 -5.25
C GLN A 302 22.56 -5.27 -4.48
N GLU A 303 23.61 -5.75 -5.16
CA GLU A 303 24.77 -6.46 -4.59
C GLU A 303 25.89 -5.49 -4.14
#